data_AF-A0A455U8K5-F1
#
_entry.id   AF-A0A455U8K5-F1
#
_cell.length_a   1.000
_cell.length_b   1.000
_cell.length_c   1.000
_cell.angle_alpha   90.00
_cell.angle_beta   90.00
_cell.angle_gamma   90.00
#
_symmetry.space_group_name_H-M   'P 1'
#
loop_
_entity.id
_entity.type
_entity.pdbx_description
1 polymer ?
#
loop_
_entity_poly.entity_id
_entity_poly.type
_entity_poly.pdbx_seq_one_letter_code
_entity_poly.pdbx_strand_id
1 'polypeptide(L)'
;MQTEHGTNTVIHREEPEQKSVPPVPLMEAVLAAHNMQRAYRRVVANKGAPGIDGMTVQTLVDHLKQHWSTLREQLLADTYTPNRSVPR
;
A
#
# COMPACT_ATOMS: atom_id res chain seq x y z
N MET A 1 -46.70 -24.43 40.09
CA MET A 1 -45.83 -25.40 39.43
C MET A 1 -45.73 -25.01 37.97
N GLN A 2 -44.49 -24.90 37.48
CA GLN A 2 -44.07 -25.00 36.08
C GLN A 2 -44.46 -23.88 35.10
N THR A 3 -43.47 -23.58 34.28
CA THR A 3 -43.25 -22.47 33.36
C THR A 3 -43.49 -22.91 31.92
N GLU A 4 -43.94 -22.01 31.04
CA GLU A 4 -43.79 -22.17 29.59
C GLU A 4 -43.73 -20.80 28.90
N HIS A 5 -42.51 -20.33 28.60
CA HIS A 5 -41.80 -20.46 27.32
C HIS A 5 -42.21 -19.37 26.33
N GLY A 6 -41.50 -18.25 26.44
CA GLY A 6 -41.50 -17.19 25.45
C GLY A 6 -40.91 -17.67 24.13
N THR A 7 -41.64 -17.43 23.06
CA THR A 7 -41.11 -17.40 21.70
C THR A 7 -40.68 -15.97 21.42
N ASN A 8 -39.49 -15.62 21.89
CA ASN A 8 -38.82 -14.42 21.42
C ASN A 8 -38.33 -14.74 20.00
N THR A 9 -39.05 -14.24 18.99
CA THR A 9 -38.64 -14.33 17.59
C THR A 9 -37.26 -13.71 17.46
N VAL A 10 -36.24 -14.55 17.36
CA VAL A 10 -34.89 -14.14 16.96
C VAL A 10 -34.99 -13.71 15.51
N ILE A 11 -35.25 -12.41 15.29
CA ILE A 11 -34.92 -11.77 14.02
C ILE A 11 -33.40 -11.85 13.95
N HIS A 12 -32.88 -12.90 13.30
CA HIS A 12 -31.49 -12.96 12.88
C HIS A 12 -31.29 -11.79 11.91
N ARG A 13 -30.87 -10.67 12.48
CA ARG A 13 -30.29 -9.58 11.72
C ARG A 13 -28.97 -10.16 11.22
N GLU A 14 -28.92 -10.58 9.97
CA GLU A 14 -27.69 -11.00 9.31
C GLU A 14 -26.71 -9.84 9.45
N GLU A 15 -25.78 -9.96 10.41
CA GLU A 15 -24.63 -9.07 10.45
C GLU A 15 -23.90 -9.27 9.12
N PRO A 16 -23.56 -8.20 8.39
CA PRO A 16 -22.88 -8.36 7.12
C PRO A 16 -21.55 -9.05 7.43
N GLU A 17 -21.39 -10.29 6.92
CA GLU A 17 -20.14 -11.01 7.02
C GLU A 17 -19.02 -10.05 6.62
N GLN A 18 -18.21 -9.69 7.61
CA GLN A 18 -17.06 -8.85 7.43
C GLN A 18 -16.08 -9.68 6.59
N LYS A 19 -16.20 -9.56 5.26
CA LYS A 19 -15.41 -10.30 4.29
C LYS A 19 -13.95 -9.95 4.55
N SER A 20 -13.28 -10.80 5.32
CA SER A 20 -11.88 -10.60 5.68
C SER A 20 -11.09 -10.75 4.39
N VAL A 21 -10.69 -9.62 3.80
CA VAL A 21 -9.78 -9.63 2.66
C VAL A 21 -8.55 -10.40 3.13
N PRO A 22 -8.18 -11.52 2.48
CA PRO A 22 -7.00 -12.26 2.87
C PRO A 22 -5.80 -11.30 2.85
N PRO A 23 -4.85 -11.44 3.80
CA PRO A 23 -3.74 -10.52 3.90
C PRO A 23 -2.98 -10.52 2.58
N VAL A 24 -3.01 -9.39 1.88
CA VAL A 24 -2.17 -9.19 0.69
C VAL A 24 -0.71 -9.30 1.11
N PRO A 25 0.16 -9.96 0.34
CA PRO A 25 1.60 -9.97 0.59
C PRO A 25 2.11 -8.54 0.80
N LEU A 26 2.93 -8.31 1.83
CA LEU A 26 3.31 -6.97 2.27
C LEU A 26 3.93 -6.13 1.12
N MET A 27 4.76 -6.75 0.27
CA MET A 27 5.35 -6.06 -0.87
C MET A 27 4.30 -5.66 -1.92
N GLU A 28 3.29 -6.49 -2.18
CA GLU A 28 2.18 -6.14 -3.07
C GLU A 28 1.36 -4.97 -2.51
N ALA A 29 1.13 -4.96 -1.19
CA ALA A 29 0.47 -3.85 -0.51
C ALA A 29 1.27 -2.55 -0.61
N VAL A 30 2.60 -2.62 -0.48
CA VAL A 30 3.52 -1.48 -0.66
C VAL A 30 3.45 -0.95 -2.09
N LEU A 31 3.39 -1.83 -3.09
CA LEU A 31 3.36 -1.48 -4.51
C LEU A 31 1.96 -1.12 -5.03
N ALA A 32 0.93 -1.19 -4.19
CA ALA A 32 -0.43 -0.84 -4.56
C ALA A 32 -0.52 0.62 -5.01
N ALA A 33 -1.30 0.88 -6.08
CA ALA A 33 -1.38 2.18 -6.72
C ALA A 33 -1.70 3.32 -5.74
N HIS A 34 -2.64 3.10 -4.82
CA HIS A 34 -3.01 4.08 -3.80
C HIS A 34 -1.86 4.39 -2.84
N ASN A 35 -1.06 3.39 -2.47
CA ASN A 35 0.07 3.57 -1.58
C ASN A 35 1.22 4.31 -2.29
N MET A 36 1.53 3.92 -3.53
CA MET A 36 2.54 4.59 -4.35
C MET A 36 2.20 6.06 -4.61
N GLN A 37 0.94 6.39 -4.88
CA GLN A 37 0.49 7.78 -5.02
C GLN A 37 0.68 8.59 -3.73
N ARG A 38 0.34 8.00 -2.57
CA ARG A 38 0.58 8.63 -1.27
C ARG A 38 2.06 8.86 -0.99
N ALA A 39 2.90 7.86 -1.29
CA ALA A 39 4.34 7.95 -1.14
C ALA A 39 4.93 9.06 -2.04
N TYR A 40 4.54 9.10 -3.32
CA TYR A 40 4.97 10.15 -4.24
C TYR A 40 4.62 11.56 -3.74
N ARG A 41 3.37 11.77 -3.29
CA ARG A 41 2.95 13.07 -2.73
C ARG A 41 3.79 13.49 -1.52
N ARG A 42 4.18 12.54 -0.67
CA ARG A 42 5.05 12.80 0.48
C ARG A 42 6.44 13.22 0.03
N VAL A 43 7.03 12.52 -0.94
CA VAL A 43 8.35 12.85 -1.51
C VAL A 43 8.35 14.24 -2.11
N VAL A 44 7.30 14.59 -2.86
CA VAL A 44 7.12 15.93 -3.44
C VAL A 44 7.04 16.99 -2.33
N ALA A 45 6.24 16.75 -1.30
CA ALA A 45 6.03 17.70 -0.20
C ALA A 45 7.30 17.93 0.65
N ASN A 46 8.17 16.93 0.74
CA ASN A 46 9.40 17.02 1.54
C ASN A 46 10.43 18.00 0.94
N LYS A 47 10.28 18.42 -0.34
CA LYS A 47 11.16 19.40 -1.03
C LYS A 47 12.66 19.19 -0.79
N GLY A 48 13.08 17.93 -0.60
CA GLY A 48 14.45 17.60 -0.26
C GLY A 48 15.42 17.93 -1.40
N ALA A 49 16.70 18.14 -1.05
CA ALA A 49 17.75 18.18 -2.05
C ALA A 49 17.76 16.87 -2.87
N PRO A 50 18.10 16.92 -4.18
CA PRO A 50 18.28 15.73 -5.00
C PRO A 50 19.25 14.73 -4.37
N GLY A 51 19.08 13.45 -4.70
CA GLY A 51 20.01 12.39 -4.30
C GLY A 51 21.34 12.48 -5.06
N ILE A 52 22.17 11.44 -4.90
CA ILE A 52 23.44 11.30 -5.64
C ILE A 52 23.23 11.22 -7.17
N ASP A 53 22.04 10.80 -7.59
CA ASP A 53 21.61 10.75 -8.99
C ASP A 53 21.25 12.13 -9.57
N GLY A 54 21.20 13.18 -8.74
CA GLY A 54 20.78 14.52 -9.15
C GLY A 54 19.31 14.60 -9.55
N MET A 55 18.51 13.56 -9.29
CA MET A 55 17.13 13.49 -9.76
C MET A 55 16.24 14.41 -8.93
N THR A 56 15.56 15.34 -9.61
CA THR A 56 14.58 16.22 -8.97
C THR A 56 13.23 15.50 -8.83
N VAL A 57 12.39 16.01 -7.93
CA VAL A 57 10.99 15.57 -7.82
C VAL A 57 10.23 15.74 -9.14
N GLN A 58 10.54 16.77 -9.93
CA GLN A 58 9.92 17.02 -11.23
C GLN A 58 10.22 15.88 -12.22
N THR A 59 11.46 15.42 -12.24
CA THR A 59 11.94 14.34 -13.11
C THR A 59 11.61 12.94 -12.60
N LEU A 60 11.30 12.80 -11.30
CA LEU A 60 10.95 11.53 -10.67
C LEU A 60 9.72 10.87 -11.31
N VAL A 61 8.69 11.64 -11.66
CA VAL A 61 7.46 11.06 -12.23
C VAL A 61 7.70 10.43 -13.59
N ASP A 62 8.52 11.05 -14.43
CA ASP A 62 8.80 10.56 -15.77
C ASP A 62 9.73 9.35 -15.72
N HIS A 63 10.73 9.37 -14.82
CA HIS A 63 11.56 8.19 -14.53
C HIS A 63 10.72 7.00 -14.06
N LEU A 64 9.79 7.22 -13.12
CA LEU A 64 8.89 6.17 -12.67
C LEU A 64 8.03 5.65 -13.82
N LYS A 65 7.40 6.50 -14.65
CA LYS A 65 6.62 6.03 -15.81
C LYS A 65 7.45 5.17 -16.77
N GLN A 66 8.70 5.53 -17.00
CA GLN A 66 9.59 4.82 -17.92
C GLN A 66 10.05 3.47 -17.38
N HIS A 67 10.31 3.37 -16.07
CA HIS A 67 10.97 2.20 -15.46
C HIS A 67 10.09 1.39 -14.50
N TRP A 68 8.83 1.78 -14.28
CA TRP A 68 7.98 1.20 -13.24
C TRP A 68 7.77 -0.30 -13.36
N SER A 69 7.56 -0.83 -14.58
CA SER A 69 7.39 -2.28 -14.79
C SER A 69 8.59 -3.06 -14.25
N THR A 70 9.79 -2.68 -14.69
CA THR A 70 11.05 -3.32 -14.25
C THR A 70 11.29 -3.16 -12.76
N LEU A 71 11.07 -1.96 -12.20
CA LEU A 71 11.25 -1.72 -10.77
C LEU A 71 10.27 -2.56 -9.93
N ARG A 72 9.01 -2.65 -10.35
CA ARG A 72 7.98 -3.44 -9.69
C ARG A 72 8.34 -4.92 -9.68
N GLU A 73 8.78 -5.46 -10.82
CA GLU A 73 9.21 -6.85 -10.94
C GLU A 73 10.41 -7.13 -10.03
N GLN A 74 11.41 -6.26 -10.02
CA GLN A 74 12.59 -6.41 -9.17
C GLN A 74 12.25 -6.34 -7.67
N LEU A 75 11.32 -5.48 -7.27
CA LEU A 75 10.86 -5.38 -5.88
C LEU A 75 10.07 -6.60 -5.43
N LEU A 76 9.22 -7.16 -6.32
CA LEU A 76 8.49 -8.41 -6.05
C LEU A 76 9.40 -9.63 -6.02
N ALA A 77 10.45 -9.63 -6.84
CA ALA A 77 11.45 -10.70 -6.89
C ALA A 77 12.58 -10.55 -5.87
N ASP A 78 12.56 -9.50 -5.03
CA ASP A 78 13.60 -9.19 -4.04
C ASP A 78 15.02 -9.01 -4.64
N THR A 79 15.10 -8.51 -5.88
CA THR A 79 16.36 -8.28 -6.62
C THR A 79 16.72 -6.80 -6.76
N TYR A 80 15.83 -5.89 -6.34
CA TYR A 80 16.06 -4.46 -6.41
C TYR A 80 17.15 -4.02 -5.41
N THR A 81 18.19 -3.36 -5.90
CA THR A 81 19.23 -2.75 -5.06
C THR A 81 19.08 -1.22 -5.07
N PRO A 82 18.72 -0.59 -3.94
CA PRO A 82 18.61 0.87 -3.87
C PRO A 82 19.98 1.53 -3.98
N ASN A 83 20.02 2.69 -4.63
CA ASN A 83 21.24 3.50 -4.63
C ASN A 83 21.50 4.06 -3.22
N ARG A 84 22.77 4.12 -2.82
CA ARG A 84 23.17 4.58 -1.48
C ARG A 84 22.83 6.06 -1.34
N SER A 85 21.88 6.38 -0.46
CA SER A 85 21.65 7.74 0.02
C SER A 85 22.91 8.27 0.72
N VAL A 86 23.30 9.51 0.46
CA VAL A 86 24.30 10.22 1.26
C VAL A 86 23.70 10.45 2.66
N PRO A 87 24.42 10.19 3.77
CA PRO A 87 23.95 10.56 5.10
C PRO A 87 23.86 12.09 5.20
N ARG A 88 22.77 12.59 5.80
CA ARG A 88 22.63 14.01 6.16
C ARG A 88 23.38 14.30 7.45
#